data_AF-A0A2V7IY97-F1
#
_entry.id   AF-A0A2V7IY97-F1
#
_cell.length_a   1.000
_cell.length_b   1.000
_cell.length_c   1.000
_cell.angle_alpha   90.00
_cell.angle_beta   90.00
_cell.angle_gamma   90.00
#
_symmetry.space_group_name_H-M   'P 1'
#
loop_
_entity.id
_entity.type
_entity.pdbx_description
1 polymer ?
#
loop_
_entity_poly.entity_id
_entity_poly.type
_entity_poly.pdbx_seq_one_letter_code
_entity_poly.pdbx_strand_id
1 'polypeptide(L)'
;MTPLLLTSLAVGCGGDRSRSPTCGLALLVGPRLIQQQLSVLPYVLTDAPRGLAASLPALVAGTAQQGEVAVAYGGQRLILIYQGPNFPAFPTDSAVYAVLVVDDSTQRAQGVLVYESVRPPPTFPQLGTVKGGGGDKTIPLYGVRVDWPSVSNPRCPLLGAPAQAPR
;
A
#
# COMPACT_ATOMS: atom_id res chain seq x y z
N MET A 1 -21.80 39.68 -43.72
CA MET A 1 -22.39 38.63 -42.85
C MET A 1 -21.31 37.60 -42.62
N THR A 2 -20.64 37.66 -41.47
CA THR A 2 -19.44 36.87 -41.14
C THR A 2 -19.80 36.03 -39.92
N PRO A 3 -19.74 34.68 -39.97
CA PRO A 3 -20.06 33.88 -38.80
C PRO A 3 -18.82 33.81 -37.90
N LEU A 4 -19.02 34.23 -36.65
CA LEU A 4 -18.07 34.12 -35.54
C LEU A 4 -18.02 32.64 -35.12
N LEU A 5 -16.95 31.93 -35.44
CA LEU A 5 -16.67 30.60 -34.91
C LEU A 5 -16.06 30.76 -33.51
N LEU A 6 -16.90 30.60 -32.48
CA LEU A 6 -16.44 30.42 -31.10
C LEU A 6 -15.86 29.01 -30.95
N THR A 7 -14.54 28.89 -31.07
CA THR A 7 -13.79 27.71 -30.66
C THR A 7 -13.65 27.72 -29.15
N SER A 8 -14.49 26.95 -28.46
CA SER A 8 -14.40 26.69 -27.04
C SER A 8 -13.06 26.02 -26.70
N LEU A 9 -12.20 26.73 -25.99
CA LEU A 9 -10.99 26.18 -25.37
C LEU A 9 -11.41 25.18 -24.30
N ALA A 10 -11.29 23.88 -24.60
CA ALA A 10 -11.35 22.83 -23.60
C ALA A 10 -10.13 22.94 -22.69
N VAL A 11 -10.26 23.65 -21.56
CA VAL A 11 -9.31 23.59 -20.46
C VAL A 11 -9.44 22.20 -19.84
N GLY A 12 -8.61 21.27 -20.33
CA GLY A 12 -8.43 19.96 -19.71
C GLY A 12 -7.94 20.16 -18.29
N CYS A 13 -8.78 19.87 -17.31
CA CYS A 13 -8.42 19.76 -15.90
C CYS A 13 -7.55 18.52 -15.68
N GLY A 14 -6.31 18.58 -16.15
CA GLY A 14 -5.21 17.66 -15.81
C GLY A 14 -4.52 18.11 -14.53
N GLY A 15 -5.27 18.49 -13.50
CA GLY A 15 -4.73 18.72 -12.17
C GLY A 15 -4.36 17.39 -11.54
N ASP A 16 -3.13 17.29 -11.02
CA ASP A 16 -2.59 16.18 -10.23
C ASP A 16 -3.65 15.74 -9.17
N ARG A 17 -4.43 14.70 -9.48
CA ARG A 17 -5.62 14.28 -8.69
C ARG A 17 -5.25 13.93 -7.25
N SER A 18 -3.98 13.57 -7.05
CA SER A 18 -3.30 13.35 -5.78
C SER A 18 -3.37 14.56 -4.83
N ARG A 19 -3.63 15.78 -5.33
CA ARG A 19 -3.68 17.02 -4.55
C ARG A 19 -5.09 17.51 -4.20
N SER A 20 -6.13 16.75 -4.52
CA SER A 20 -7.49 17.11 -4.11
C SER A 20 -7.72 16.80 -2.62
N PRO A 21 -8.51 17.63 -1.89
CA PRO A 21 -8.87 17.33 -0.50
C PRO A 21 -9.51 15.95 -0.32
N THR A 22 -10.30 15.53 -1.32
CA THR A 22 -10.95 14.21 -1.33
C THR A 22 -9.95 13.07 -1.39
N CYS A 23 -8.92 13.16 -2.23
CA CYS A 23 -7.88 12.13 -2.28
C CYS A 23 -6.97 12.16 -1.06
N GLY A 24 -6.70 13.34 -0.49
CA GLY A 24 -6.01 13.45 0.79
C GLY A 24 -6.74 12.73 1.93
N LEU A 25 -8.06 12.89 2.03
CA LEU A 25 -8.87 12.16 3.02
C LEU A 25 -8.87 10.64 2.76
N ALA A 26 -8.96 10.22 1.50
CA ALA A 26 -8.91 8.80 1.14
C ALA A 26 -7.59 8.14 1.59
N LEU A 27 -6.46 8.83 1.45
CA LEU A 27 -5.14 8.37 1.89
C LEU A 27 -4.99 8.28 3.42
N LEU A 28 -5.87 8.92 4.20
CA LEU A 28 -5.91 8.80 5.66
C LEU A 28 -6.87 7.69 6.11
N VAL A 29 -8.06 7.64 5.51
CA VAL A 29 -9.12 6.70 5.91
C VAL A 29 -8.77 5.27 5.51
N GLY A 30 -8.29 5.05 4.28
CA GLY A 30 -7.98 3.71 3.76
C GLY A 30 -7.01 2.93 4.66
N PRO A 31 -5.81 3.46 4.97
CA PRO A 31 -4.86 2.79 5.87
C PRO A 31 -5.46 2.56 7.25
N ARG A 32 -6.26 3.49 7.78
CA ARG A 32 -6.85 3.30 9.11
C ARG A 32 -7.85 2.16 9.14
N LEU A 33 -8.70 2.02 8.12
CA LEU A 33 -9.64 0.90 7.99
C LEU A 33 -8.89 -0.43 7.89
N ILE A 34 -7.82 -0.49 7.09
CA ILE A 34 -6.97 -1.69 6.94
C ILE A 34 -6.28 -2.04 8.27
N GLN A 35 -5.76 -1.03 8.98
CA GLN A 35 -5.16 -1.20 10.29
C GLN A 35 -6.17 -1.71 11.33
N GLN A 36 -7.41 -1.23 11.29
CA GLN A 36 -8.50 -1.76 12.12
C GLN A 36 -8.82 -3.21 11.76
N GLN A 37 -8.89 -3.56 10.48
CA GLN A 37 -9.13 -4.92 10.03
C GLN A 37 -8.07 -5.90 10.55
N LEU A 38 -6.82 -5.46 10.64
CA LEU A 38 -5.72 -6.27 11.19
C LEU A 38 -6.01 -6.71 12.64
N SER A 39 -6.83 -5.99 13.41
CA SER A 39 -7.20 -6.39 14.78
C SER A 39 -8.21 -7.55 14.84
N VAL A 40 -8.75 -7.99 13.70
CA VAL A 40 -9.79 -9.02 13.60
C VAL A 40 -9.19 -10.31 13.04
N LEU A 41 -8.93 -11.28 13.92
CA LEU A 41 -8.11 -12.48 13.64
C LEU A 41 -8.48 -13.25 12.34
N PRO A 42 -9.76 -13.48 12.00
CA PRO A 42 -10.11 -14.18 10.74
C PRO A 42 -9.61 -13.51 9.45
N TYR A 43 -9.31 -12.21 9.49
CA TYR A 43 -8.79 -11.47 8.33
C TYR A 43 -7.27 -11.44 8.28
N VAL A 44 -6.59 -11.84 9.35
CA VAL A 44 -5.12 -11.90 9.38
C VAL A 44 -4.65 -13.08 8.54
N LEU A 45 -3.66 -12.84 7.68
CA LEU A 45 -3.02 -13.88 6.88
C LEU A 45 -2.02 -14.65 7.74
N THR A 46 -2.11 -15.98 7.71
CA THR A 46 -1.12 -16.86 8.35
C THR A 46 0.07 -17.15 7.43
N ASP A 47 -0.17 -17.11 6.11
CA ASP A 47 0.79 -17.44 5.08
C ASP A 47 0.76 -16.40 3.96
N ALA A 48 1.91 -16.20 3.31
CA ALA A 48 2.01 -15.32 2.16
C ALA A 48 1.23 -15.92 0.96
N PRO A 49 0.44 -15.11 0.23
CA PRO A 49 -0.14 -15.55 -1.03
C PRO A 49 0.94 -16.00 -2.00
N ARG A 50 0.68 -17.09 -2.74
CA ARG A 50 1.59 -17.55 -3.80
C ARG A 50 1.45 -16.66 -5.04
N GLY A 51 2.50 -16.59 -5.84
CA GLY A 51 2.45 -15.90 -7.14
C GLY A 51 2.31 -14.37 -7.02
N LEU A 52 2.90 -13.78 -5.98
CA LEU A 52 3.06 -12.33 -5.89
C LEU A 52 3.84 -11.80 -7.11
N ALA A 53 3.48 -10.61 -7.58
CA ALA A 53 4.26 -9.90 -8.58
C ALA A 53 5.67 -9.58 -8.07
N ALA A 54 6.62 -9.41 -9.00
CA ALA A 54 8.02 -9.13 -8.65
C ALA A 54 8.21 -7.78 -7.94
N SER A 55 7.28 -6.84 -8.16
CA SER A 55 7.16 -5.58 -7.42
C SER A 55 5.71 -5.42 -6.97
N LEU A 56 5.46 -4.70 -5.89
CA LEU A 56 4.13 -4.29 -5.43
C LEU A 56 4.13 -2.80 -5.10
N PRO A 57 3.04 -2.07 -5.33
CA PRO A 57 2.95 -0.68 -4.89
C PRO A 57 3.00 -0.62 -3.35
N ALA A 58 3.62 0.42 -2.83
CA ALA A 58 3.79 0.62 -1.40
C ALA A 58 3.50 2.06 -0.99
N LEU A 59 3.01 2.24 0.23
CA LEU A 59 2.73 3.55 0.80
C LEU A 59 3.06 3.56 2.30
N VAL A 60 3.75 4.62 2.75
CA VAL A 60 3.88 4.90 4.18
C VAL A 60 2.66 5.68 4.64
N ALA A 61 1.94 5.15 5.63
CA ALA A 61 0.69 5.73 6.12
C ALA A 61 0.93 7.15 6.62
N GLY A 62 0.01 8.08 6.28
CA GLY A 62 0.18 9.50 6.58
C GLY A 62 1.00 10.28 5.56
N THR A 63 1.52 9.63 4.51
CA THR A 63 2.21 10.29 3.40
C THR A 63 1.38 10.23 2.12
N ALA A 64 1.70 11.12 1.16
CA ALA A 64 1.06 11.13 -0.16
C ALA A 64 1.95 10.52 -1.27
N GLN A 65 3.25 10.40 -1.02
CA GLN A 65 4.18 9.85 -2.01
C GLN A 65 4.20 8.32 -1.92
N GLN A 66 3.80 7.68 -3.00
CA GLN A 66 3.89 6.23 -3.14
C GLN A 66 5.32 5.81 -3.51
N GLY A 67 5.66 4.59 -3.14
CA GLY A 67 6.84 3.88 -3.59
C GLY A 67 6.44 2.49 -4.07
N GLU A 68 7.42 1.60 -4.13
CA GLU A 68 7.21 0.20 -4.43
C GLU A 68 8.00 -0.68 -3.47
N VAL A 69 7.69 -1.97 -3.45
CA VAL A 69 8.51 -3.00 -2.81
C VAL A 69 8.87 -4.07 -3.82
N ALA A 70 10.16 -4.35 -3.99
CA ALA A 70 10.59 -5.53 -4.70
C ALA A 70 10.33 -6.78 -3.83
N VAL A 71 9.76 -7.82 -4.42
CA VAL A 71 9.38 -9.05 -3.74
C VAL A 71 10.47 -10.11 -3.92
N ALA A 72 11.02 -10.58 -2.81
CA ALA A 72 11.94 -11.71 -2.75
C ALA A 72 11.49 -12.70 -1.66
N TYR A 73 12.15 -13.87 -1.64
CA TYR A 73 11.87 -14.94 -0.69
C TYR A 73 13.15 -15.37 0.02
N GLY A 74 13.06 -15.55 1.33
CA GLY A 74 14.08 -16.19 2.16
C GLY A 74 13.51 -17.46 2.76
N GLY A 75 13.74 -18.60 2.10
CA GLY A 75 13.01 -19.83 2.44
C GLY A 75 11.52 -19.66 2.19
N GLN A 76 10.69 -19.86 3.22
CA GLN A 76 9.22 -19.74 3.13
C GLN A 76 8.70 -18.34 3.49
N ARG A 77 9.56 -17.40 3.86
CA ARG A 77 9.16 -16.05 4.29
C ARG A 77 9.43 -15.00 3.21
N LEU A 78 8.60 -13.95 3.20
CA LEU A 78 8.78 -12.81 2.32
C LEU A 78 9.94 -11.93 2.79
N ILE A 79 10.76 -11.50 1.83
CA ILE A 79 11.74 -10.43 2.01
C ILE A 79 11.40 -9.36 1.00
N LEU A 80 10.83 -8.26 1.48
CA LEU A 80 10.47 -7.12 0.64
C LEU A 80 11.54 -6.05 0.75
N ILE A 81 11.82 -5.35 -0.36
CA ILE A 81 12.79 -4.25 -0.39
C ILE A 81 12.05 -3.00 -0.83
N TYR A 82 11.85 -2.05 0.09
CA TYR A 82 11.17 -0.79 -0.16
C TYR A 82 12.04 0.14 -1.03
N GLN A 83 11.44 0.59 -2.12
CA GLN A 83 12.00 1.44 -3.14
C GLN A 83 11.11 2.68 -3.27
N GLY A 84 11.41 3.71 -2.49
CA GLY A 84 10.61 4.92 -2.49
C GLY A 84 11.05 5.92 -1.42
N PRO A 85 10.46 7.12 -1.41
CA PRO A 85 10.65 8.08 -0.35
C PRO A 85 9.94 7.63 0.93
N ASN A 86 10.24 8.31 2.03
CA ASN A 86 9.51 8.23 3.30
C ASN A 86 9.55 6.88 4.04
N PHE A 87 10.45 5.96 3.69
CA PHE A 87 10.71 4.83 4.58
C PHE A 87 11.17 5.37 5.95
N PRO A 88 10.59 4.89 7.07
CA PRO A 88 10.91 5.43 8.39
C PRO A 88 12.41 5.47 8.66
N ALA A 89 12.92 6.63 9.08
CA ALA A 89 14.36 6.85 9.25
C ALA A 89 14.92 6.06 10.45
N PHE A 90 14.12 5.84 11.49
CA PHE A 90 14.51 5.13 12.72
C PHE A 90 13.49 4.04 13.06
N PRO A 91 13.35 3.02 12.21
CA PRO A 91 12.40 1.96 12.47
C PRO A 91 12.88 1.13 13.66
N THR A 92 12.08 1.09 14.70
CA THR A 92 12.24 0.12 15.78
C THR A 92 11.22 -0.98 15.60
N ASP A 93 11.58 -2.20 15.98
CA ASP A 93 10.75 -3.39 15.81
C ASP A 93 9.40 -3.29 16.58
N SER A 94 9.28 -2.38 17.56
CA SER A 94 8.05 -2.13 18.32
C SER A 94 7.18 -1.00 17.78
N ALA A 95 7.71 -0.09 16.97
CA ALA A 95 7.04 1.14 16.56
C ALA A 95 6.85 1.28 15.05
N VAL A 96 7.39 0.36 14.25
CA VAL A 96 7.21 0.35 12.80
C VAL A 96 6.95 -1.07 12.31
N TYR A 97 5.92 -1.23 11.48
CA TYR A 97 5.60 -2.50 10.84
C TYR A 97 4.97 -2.29 9.47
N ALA A 98 5.02 -3.32 8.63
CA ALA A 98 4.38 -3.32 7.34
C ALA A 98 3.23 -4.33 7.27
N VAL A 99 2.30 -4.09 6.36
CA VAL A 99 1.13 -4.94 6.12
C VAL A 99 0.99 -5.18 4.62
N LEU A 100 1.04 -6.44 4.20
CA LEU A 100 0.61 -6.90 2.88
C LEU A 100 -0.92 -6.92 2.84
N VAL A 101 -1.49 -6.14 1.93
CA VAL A 101 -2.94 -6.03 1.76
C VAL A 101 -3.37 -6.95 0.63
N VAL A 102 -4.30 -7.85 0.91
CA VAL A 102 -4.87 -8.78 -0.06
C VAL A 102 -6.36 -8.52 -0.19
N ASP A 103 -6.83 -8.42 -1.41
CA ASP A 103 -8.26 -8.34 -1.70
C ASP A 103 -8.89 -9.72 -1.51
N ASP A 104 -9.88 -9.80 -0.62
CA ASP A 104 -10.58 -11.03 -0.26
C ASP A 104 -11.36 -11.62 -1.44
N SER A 105 -11.87 -10.76 -2.34
CA SER A 105 -12.69 -11.20 -3.48
C SER A 105 -11.85 -11.87 -4.59
N THR A 106 -10.64 -11.36 -4.83
CA THR A 106 -9.76 -11.83 -5.90
C THR A 106 -8.57 -12.65 -5.42
N GLN A 107 -8.32 -12.67 -4.11
CA GLN A 107 -7.12 -13.23 -3.48
C GLN A 107 -5.82 -12.64 -4.06
N ARG A 108 -5.87 -11.41 -4.58
CA ARG A 108 -4.71 -10.71 -5.14
C ARG A 108 -4.13 -9.73 -4.14
N ALA A 109 -2.79 -9.70 -4.06
CA ALA A 109 -2.07 -8.67 -3.32
C ALA A 109 -2.26 -7.31 -4.00
N GLN A 110 -2.80 -6.36 -3.25
CA GLN A 110 -3.04 -4.98 -3.69
C GLN A 110 -1.80 -4.10 -3.45
N GLY A 111 -1.00 -4.43 -2.43
CA GLY A 111 0.29 -3.82 -2.17
C GLY A 111 0.64 -3.81 -0.69
N VAL A 112 1.54 -2.92 -0.29
CA VAL A 112 2.07 -2.87 1.08
C VAL A 112 1.87 -1.51 1.73
N LEU A 113 1.40 -1.51 2.97
CA LEU A 113 1.33 -0.32 3.81
C LEU A 113 2.36 -0.39 4.93
N VAL A 114 3.09 0.71 5.15
CA VAL A 114 4.01 0.84 6.28
C VAL A 114 3.38 1.77 7.32
N TYR A 115 3.33 1.32 8.57
CA TYR A 115 2.78 2.07 9.69
C TYR A 115 3.88 2.42 10.70
N GLU A 116 3.91 3.69 11.11
CA GLU A 116 4.67 4.15 12.28
C GLU A 116 3.73 4.19 13.48
N SER A 117 3.51 3.03 14.10
CA SER A 117 2.65 2.85 15.27
C SER A 117 3.01 1.58 16.02
N VAL A 118 2.39 1.36 17.19
CA VAL A 118 2.61 0.15 17.99
C VAL A 118 2.31 -1.08 17.14
N ARG A 119 3.30 -1.98 17.04
CA ARG A 119 3.17 -3.21 16.25
C ARG A 119 2.04 -4.11 16.76
N PRO A 120 1.49 -5.01 15.91
CA PRO A 120 0.64 -6.10 16.37
C PRO A 120 1.34 -7.00 17.41
N PRO A 121 0.60 -7.63 18.34
CA PRO A 121 1.16 -8.53 19.35
C PRO A 121 2.10 -9.59 18.76
N PRO A 122 3.12 -10.06 19.49
CA PRO A 122 4.08 -11.07 18.99
C PRO A 122 3.44 -12.40 18.54
N THR A 123 2.22 -12.69 18.97
CA THR A 123 1.44 -13.86 18.56
C THR A 123 0.88 -13.75 17.14
N PHE A 124 0.93 -12.57 16.52
CA PHE A 124 0.44 -12.37 15.16
C PHE A 124 1.34 -13.07 14.14
N PRO A 125 0.77 -13.79 13.15
CA PRO A 125 1.55 -14.43 12.12
C PRO A 125 2.36 -13.41 11.31
N GLN A 126 3.68 -13.54 11.38
CA GLN A 126 4.60 -12.73 10.59
C GLN A 126 4.88 -13.43 9.26
N LEU A 127 4.53 -12.77 8.15
CA LEU A 127 4.74 -13.29 6.79
C LEU A 127 6.19 -13.14 6.33
N GLY A 128 6.92 -12.19 6.92
CA GLY A 128 8.28 -11.89 6.51
C GLY A 128 8.77 -10.54 7.03
N THR A 129 9.54 -9.85 6.22
CA THR A 129 10.15 -8.56 6.58
C THR A 129 10.20 -7.59 5.40
N VAL A 130 10.22 -6.30 5.71
CA VAL A 130 10.52 -5.23 4.74
C VAL A 130 11.84 -4.57 5.10
N LYS A 131 12.74 -4.46 4.14
CA LYS A 131 14.01 -3.72 4.22
C LYS A 131 13.88 -2.37 3.55
N GLY A 132 14.48 -1.32 4.08
CA GLY A 132 14.42 0.01 3.47
C GLY A 132 15.33 1.05 4.14
N GLY A 133 15.33 2.26 3.60
CA GLY A 133 16.05 3.41 4.19
C GLY A 133 17.57 3.40 3.98
N GLY A 134 18.05 2.86 2.85
CA GLY A 134 19.47 2.93 2.45
C GLY A 134 20.44 2.08 3.28
N GLY A 135 19.94 1.17 4.12
CA GLY A 135 20.76 0.24 4.92
C GLY A 135 20.01 -1.04 5.29
N ASP A 136 20.57 -1.85 6.20
CA ASP A 136 20.03 -3.17 6.63
C ASP A 136 18.82 -3.09 7.58
N LYS A 137 18.17 -1.93 7.68
CA LYS A 137 17.02 -1.72 8.57
C LYS A 137 15.85 -2.55 8.11
N THR A 138 15.32 -3.35 9.03
CA THR A 138 14.31 -4.36 8.73
C THR A 138 13.12 -4.21 9.67
N ILE A 139 11.90 -4.21 9.12
CA ILE A 139 10.64 -4.16 9.87
C ILE A 139 9.81 -5.42 9.60
N PRO A 140 8.98 -5.86 10.55
CA PRO A 140 8.13 -7.03 10.37
C PRO A 140 7.05 -6.78 9.31
N LEU A 141 6.74 -7.81 8.53
CA LEU A 141 5.64 -7.82 7.58
C LEU A 141 4.53 -8.75 8.07
N TYR A 142 3.33 -8.19 8.22
CA TYR A 142 2.09 -8.92 8.48
C TYR A 142 1.22 -8.93 7.22
N GLY A 143 0.10 -9.65 7.24
CA GLY A 143 -0.84 -9.62 6.13
C GLY A 143 -2.28 -9.60 6.58
N VAL A 144 -3.13 -8.97 5.76
CA VAL A 144 -4.56 -8.85 6.04
C VAL A 144 -5.38 -8.97 4.76
N ARG A 145 -6.53 -9.63 4.87
CA ARG A 145 -7.57 -9.67 3.85
C ARG A 145 -8.56 -8.54 4.07
N VAL A 146 -8.90 -7.85 3.00
CA VAL A 146 -9.88 -6.75 3.00
C VAL A 146 -10.79 -6.88 1.81
N ASP A 147 -12.03 -6.40 1.93
CA ASP A 147 -12.83 -6.06 0.76
C ASP A 147 -12.24 -4.80 0.12
N TRP A 148 -11.49 -4.92 -0.97
CA TRP A 148 -10.71 -3.80 -1.52
C TRP A 148 -11.54 -2.55 -1.87
N PRO A 149 -12.73 -2.67 -2.48
CA PRO A 149 -13.62 -1.53 -2.72
C PRO A 149 -14.05 -0.78 -1.45
N SER A 150 -14.06 -1.41 -0.28
CA SER A 150 -14.40 -0.76 1.00
C SER A 150 -13.28 0.13 1.56
N VAL A 151 -12.02 -0.09 1.13
CA VAL A 151 -10.83 0.61 1.68
C VAL A 151 -10.10 1.47 0.65
N SER A 152 -10.45 1.36 -0.64
CA SER A 152 -9.81 2.09 -1.74
C SER A 152 -10.84 2.69 -2.68
N ASN A 153 -10.68 3.97 -3.02
CA ASN A 153 -11.58 4.67 -3.93
C ASN A 153 -11.00 4.64 -5.35
N PRO A 154 -11.71 4.15 -6.38
CA PRO A 154 -11.20 4.13 -7.76
C PRO A 154 -10.79 5.51 -8.32
N ARG A 155 -11.37 6.60 -7.78
CA ARG A 155 -11.01 7.98 -8.16
C ARG A 155 -9.79 8.52 -7.41
N CYS A 156 -9.49 7.93 -6.25
CA CYS A 156 -8.38 8.26 -5.36
C CYS A 156 -7.78 6.94 -4.84
N PRO A 157 -7.09 6.18 -5.70
CA PRO A 157 -6.65 4.84 -5.34
C PRO A 157 -5.63 4.92 -4.21
N LEU A 158 -5.82 4.08 -3.18
CA LEU A 158 -4.97 4.12 -2.00
C LEU A 158 -3.51 3.79 -2.34
N LEU A 159 -3.34 2.75 -3.13
CA LEU A 159 -2.07 2.30 -3.67
C LEU A 159 -2.04 2.58 -5.17
N GLY A 160 -0.84 2.66 -5.74
CA GLY A 160 -0.65 2.89 -7.17
C GLY A 160 -1.29 1.78 -8.01
N ALA A 161 -1.15 1.88 -9.34
CA ALA A 161 -1.68 0.84 -10.22
C ALA A 161 -1.20 -0.55 -9.73
N PRO A 162 -2.10 -1.53 -9.60
CA PRO A 162 -1.75 -2.84 -9.09
C PRO A 162 -0.63 -3.43 -9.95
N ALA A 163 0.36 -4.03 -9.31
CA ALA A 163 1.49 -4.60 -10.02
C ALA A 163 1.01 -5.68 -10.99
N GLN A 164 1.55 -5.65 -12.21
CA GLN A 164 1.24 -6.67 -13.20
C GLN A 164 1.76 -8.02 -12.69
N ALA A 165 0.87 -9.01 -12.61
CA ALA A 165 1.27 -10.37 -12.30
C ALA A 165 2.26 -10.87 -13.38
N PRO A 166 3.28 -11.68 -13.01
CA PRO A 166 4.16 -12.29 -14.00
C PRO A 166 3.29 -13.12 -14.97
N ARG A 167 3.54 -12.97 -16.27
CA ARG A 167 2.94 -13.84 -17.30
C ARG A 167 3.49 -15.25 -17.20
#